data_AF-A0A060RLV5-F1
#
_entry.id   AF-A0A060RLV5-F1
#
_cell.length_a   1.000
_cell.length_b   1.000
_cell.length_c   1.000
_cell.angle_alpha   90.00
_cell.angle_beta   90.00
_cell.angle_gamma   90.00
#
_symmetry.space_group_name_H-M   'P 1'
#
loop_
_entity.id
_entity.type
_entity.pdbx_description
1 polymer ?
#
loop_
_entity_poly.entity_id
_entity_poly.type
_entity_poly.pdbx_seq_one_letter_code
_entity_poly.pdbx_strand_id
1 'polypeptide(L)'
;MKVHYINILLFAFPLNILLYNQRNHKSTTHHTQTNRSLCECELYAPDNYDNDPQMKKVMQQFEDRTSQRFHEYDDRMKTMRQKCKDKCDKESQKIILKDKLEKQMEEQLTTLEAKIDTDDIATCICEKSIADKVEKGCLQCTQNLGGIVAPSSGVLLGIAEGALYAWKPAAITAAKAAALTEAKDLATKAGIDAVVTVINRMSHTYSQQEIARFISIVNKSTYDNAARLFATVKKVFGKGCTPDGGGKTSDFCRYMVCFSDENTFKFYVKPGIDAYNVEFALQKEALEATKVGAVNTGFEISISSINAAIIAIVVIILIMIIIYLILRYRRKKKMKKKLQYIKLLEE
;
A
#
# COMPACT_ATOMS: atom_id res chain seq x y z
N MET A 1 38.25 30.44 3.26
CA MET A 1 38.61 29.27 2.42
C MET A 1 39.20 28.16 3.31
N LYS A 2 38.37 27.43 4.08
CA LYS A 2 38.83 26.36 5.00
C LYS A 2 37.65 25.55 5.57
N VAL A 3 36.75 25.01 4.74
CA VAL A 3 35.79 23.96 5.18
C VAL A 3 35.40 22.98 4.05
N HIS A 4 35.53 23.36 2.78
CA HIS A 4 35.09 22.51 1.66
C HIS A 4 36.00 21.31 1.30
N TYR A 5 37.08 21.05 2.04
CA TYR A 5 37.97 19.92 1.73
C TYR A 5 37.50 18.60 2.35
N ILE A 6 36.69 18.63 3.42
CA ILE A 6 36.27 17.42 4.14
C ILE A 6 35.18 16.64 3.36
N ASN A 7 34.28 17.32 2.65
CA ASN A 7 33.24 16.67 1.82
C ASN A 7 33.77 16.07 0.51
N ILE A 8 34.89 16.57 -0.01
CA ILE A 8 35.53 16.02 -1.23
C ILE A 8 36.33 14.76 -0.88
N LEU A 9 36.89 14.69 0.33
CA LEU A 9 37.70 13.54 0.77
C LEU A 9 36.85 12.30 1.08
N LEU A 10 35.63 12.46 1.63
CA LEU A 10 34.73 11.35 1.94
C LEU A 10 34.17 10.65 0.69
N PHE A 11 34.09 11.36 -0.45
CA PHE A 11 33.73 10.76 -1.75
C PHE A 11 34.91 10.12 -2.49
N ALA A 12 36.16 10.48 -2.16
CA ALA A 12 37.34 9.83 -2.71
C ALA A 12 37.56 8.42 -2.14
N PHE A 13 37.12 8.18 -0.90
CA PHE A 13 37.28 6.88 -0.22
C PHE A 13 36.53 5.72 -0.91
N PRO A 14 35.26 5.85 -1.35
CA PRO A 14 34.59 4.77 -2.10
C PRO A 14 35.10 4.63 -3.55
N LEU A 15 35.63 5.70 -4.17
CA LEU A 15 36.17 5.64 -5.54
C LEU A 15 37.54 4.96 -5.62
N ASN A 16 38.38 5.05 -4.59
CA ASN A 16 39.66 4.33 -4.53
C ASN A 16 39.49 2.81 -4.32
N ILE A 17 38.36 2.35 -3.77
CA ILE A 17 38.05 0.92 -3.64
C ILE A 17 37.67 0.31 -4.99
N LEU A 18 37.12 1.11 -5.91
CA LEU A 18 36.74 0.67 -7.27
C LEU A 18 37.92 0.67 -8.25
N LEU A 19 39.01 1.36 -7.94
CA LEU A 19 40.13 1.57 -8.86
C LEU A 19 41.38 0.72 -8.54
N TYR A 20 41.45 0.07 -7.36
CA TYR A 20 42.54 -0.83 -7.00
C TYR A 20 42.12 -2.30 -7.03
N ASN A 21 41.98 -2.85 -8.23
CA ASN A 21 41.92 -4.30 -8.45
C ASN A 21 42.74 -4.66 -9.69
N GLN A 22 44.03 -4.35 -9.65
CA GLN A 22 44.99 -4.88 -10.62
C GLN A 22 45.55 -6.21 -10.09
N ARG A 23 44.72 -7.26 -10.09
CA ARG A 23 45.22 -8.63 -9.96
C ARG A 23 45.74 -9.09 -11.31
N ASN A 24 47.05 -8.91 -11.50
CA ASN A 24 47.80 -9.63 -12.52
C ASN A 24 47.81 -11.12 -12.16
N HIS A 25 46.87 -11.89 -12.71
CA HIS A 25 47.06 -13.32 -12.90
C HIS A 25 47.32 -13.56 -14.39
N LYS A 26 48.55 -13.95 -14.73
CA LYS A 26 48.83 -14.59 -16.01
C LYS A 26 48.05 -15.90 -16.02
N SER A 27 46.90 -15.93 -16.70
CA SER A 27 46.19 -17.15 -17.02
C SER A 27 46.47 -17.48 -18.47
N THR A 28 47.30 -18.48 -18.71
CA THR A 28 47.45 -19.13 -20.02
C THR A 28 46.19 -19.94 -20.28
N THR A 29 45.14 -19.29 -20.77
CA THR A 29 43.92 -19.96 -21.23
C THR A 29 44.15 -20.56 -22.60
N HIS A 30 44.41 -21.87 -22.66
CA HIS A 30 44.12 -22.65 -23.85
C HIS A 30 42.60 -22.61 -24.09
N HIS A 31 42.18 -22.18 -25.28
CA HIS A 31 40.81 -22.33 -25.72
C HIS A 31 40.55 -23.81 -26.05
N THR A 32 39.97 -24.56 -25.12
CA THR A 32 39.30 -25.82 -25.46
C THR A 32 37.94 -25.48 -26.04
N GLN A 33 37.84 -25.62 -27.36
CA GLN A 33 36.60 -25.52 -28.11
C GLN A 33 35.68 -26.67 -27.68
N THR A 34 34.56 -26.37 -27.02
CA THR A 34 33.53 -27.37 -26.67
C THR A 34 32.69 -27.71 -27.90
N ASN A 35 33.29 -28.36 -28.88
CA ASN A 35 32.55 -29.19 -29.81
C ASN A 35 32.36 -30.55 -29.14
N ARG A 36 31.28 -30.69 -28.38
CA ARG A 36 30.77 -32.00 -27.94
C ARG A 36 30.20 -32.69 -29.18
N SER A 37 31.06 -33.36 -29.95
CA SER A 37 30.57 -34.51 -30.71
C SER A 37 30.07 -35.52 -29.68
N LEU A 38 28.81 -35.93 -29.82
CA LEU A 38 28.28 -37.12 -29.17
C LEU A 38 29.00 -38.32 -29.82
N CYS A 39 30.22 -38.58 -29.37
CA CYS A 39 30.91 -39.82 -29.69
C CYS A 39 30.42 -40.83 -28.66
N GLU A 40 29.55 -41.74 -29.11
CA GLU A 40 29.11 -42.92 -28.38
C GLU A 40 30.32 -43.62 -27.76
N CYS A 41 30.48 -43.44 -26.45
CA CYS A 41 31.37 -44.29 -25.66
C CYS A 41 30.57 -45.53 -25.26
N GLU A 42 30.28 -46.40 -26.23
CA GLU A 42 29.82 -47.78 -25.98
C GLU A 42 31.00 -48.74 -25.69
N LEU A 43 32.19 -48.24 -25.39
CA LEU A 43 33.38 -49.09 -25.24
C LEU A 43 33.50 -49.83 -23.89
N TYR A 44 32.60 -49.59 -22.94
CA TYR A 44 32.45 -50.41 -21.73
C TYR A 44 31.00 -50.37 -21.26
N ALA A 45 30.09 -51.00 -22.01
CA ALA A 45 28.87 -51.55 -21.44
C ALA A 45 29.26 -52.89 -20.79
N PRO A 46 29.26 -53.02 -19.46
CA PRO A 46 29.61 -54.26 -18.81
C PRO A 46 28.29 -55.00 -18.56
N ASP A 47 28.05 -56.06 -19.33
CA ASP A 47 26.81 -56.84 -19.37
C ASP A 47 26.41 -57.57 -18.06
N ASN A 48 26.87 -57.14 -16.88
CA ASN A 48 26.53 -57.83 -15.62
C ASN A 48 26.66 -57.02 -14.32
N TYR A 49 26.40 -55.71 -14.32
CA TYR A 49 26.33 -54.93 -13.06
C TYR A 49 24.97 -54.99 -12.35
N ASP A 50 23.93 -55.49 -13.04
CA ASP A 50 22.57 -55.59 -12.49
C ASP A 50 22.42 -56.63 -11.37
N ASN A 51 23.40 -57.51 -11.14
CA ASN A 51 23.32 -58.59 -10.15
C ASN A 51 24.31 -58.48 -8.99
N ASP A 52 25.17 -57.45 -8.96
CA ASP A 52 26.09 -57.22 -7.84
C ASP A 52 25.31 -56.64 -6.63
N PRO A 53 25.31 -57.32 -5.46
CA PRO A 53 24.61 -56.86 -4.26
C PRO A 53 25.06 -55.49 -3.76
N GLN A 54 26.34 -55.13 -3.96
CA GLN A 54 26.88 -53.84 -3.57
C GLN A 54 26.44 -52.75 -4.53
N MET A 55 26.42 -53.04 -5.84
CA MET A 55 25.94 -52.09 -6.85
C MET A 55 24.45 -51.78 -6.67
N LYS A 56 23.61 -52.80 -6.46
CA LYS A 56 22.18 -52.60 -6.17
C LYS A 56 21.95 -51.68 -4.97
N LYS A 57 22.74 -51.84 -3.90
CA LYS A 57 22.63 -51.02 -2.69
C LYS A 57 22.98 -49.56 -2.93
N VAL A 58 24.02 -49.29 -3.74
CA VAL A 58 24.42 -47.93 -4.11
C VAL A 58 23.38 -47.29 -5.03
N MET A 59 22.86 -48.05 -5.99
CA MET A 59 21.81 -47.58 -6.90
C MET A 59 20.53 -47.22 -6.14
N GLN A 60 20.09 -48.06 -5.22
CA GLN A 60 18.92 -47.81 -4.39
C GLN A 60 19.11 -46.60 -3.47
N GLN A 61 20.29 -46.45 -2.85
CA GLN A 61 20.60 -45.23 -2.08
C GLN A 61 20.64 -43.96 -2.93
N PHE A 62 21.07 -44.07 -4.19
CA PHE A 62 21.07 -42.95 -5.11
C PHE A 62 19.64 -42.60 -5.53
N GLU A 63 18.80 -43.57 -5.86
CA GLU A 63 17.37 -43.37 -6.16
C GLU A 63 16.63 -42.75 -4.97
N ASP A 64 16.79 -43.28 -3.76
CA ASP A 64 16.14 -42.75 -2.55
C ASP A 64 16.49 -41.28 -2.32
N ARG A 65 17.78 -40.93 -2.39
CA ARG A 65 18.26 -39.54 -2.24
C ARG A 65 17.82 -38.64 -3.38
N THR A 66 17.62 -39.20 -4.56
CA THR A 66 17.25 -38.43 -5.76
C THR A 66 15.75 -38.16 -5.76
N SER A 67 14.92 -39.17 -5.44
CA SER A 67 13.48 -39.01 -5.19
C SER A 67 13.21 -38.01 -4.08
N GLN A 68 13.93 -38.08 -2.95
CA GLN A 68 13.75 -37.10 -1.88
C GLN A 68 14.04 -35.67 -2.35
N ARG A 69 15.13 -35.46 -3.11
CA ARG A 69 15.47 -34.14 -3.66
C ARG A 69 14.45 -33.64 -4.67
N PHE A 70 13.86 -34.52 -5.47
CA PHE A 70 12.79 -34.14 -6.39
C PHE A 70 11.52 -33.70 -5.65
N HIS A 71 11.11 -34.42 -4.61
CA HIS A 71 9.99 -34.01 -3.77
C HIS A 71 10.25 -32.65 -3.07
N GLU A 72 11.43 -32.46 -2.49
CA GLU A 72 11.82 -31.18 -1.88
C GLU A 72 11.93 -30.03 -2.89
N TYR A 73 12.30 -30.31 -4.14
CA TYR A 73 12.33 -29.32 -5.21
C TYR A 73 10.91 -28.95 -5.66
N ASP A 74 10.03 -29.93 -5.85
CA ASP A 74 8.64 -29.71 -6.25
C ASP A 74 7.85 -28.91 -5.20
N ASP A 75 8.05 -29.20 -3.92
CA ASP A 75 7.39 -28.45 -2.84
C ASP A 75 7.93 -27.01 -2.72
N ARG A 76 9.24 -26.81 -2.92
CA ARG A 76 9.81 -25.46 -3.05
C ARG A 76 9.25 -24.73 -4.28
N MET A 77 9.07 -25.42 -5.40
CA MET A 77 8.51 -24.83 -6.61
C MET A 77 7.03 -24.45 -6.43
N LYS A 78 6.23 -25.30 -5.78
CA LYS A 78 4.84 -24.98 -5.44
C LYS A 78 4.73 -23.77 -4.52
N THR A 79 5.53 -23.72 -3.44
CA THR A 79 5.52 -22.60 -2.49
C THR A 79 5.98 -21.28 -3.12
N MET A 80 7.00 -21.31 -3.98
CA MET A 80 7.45 -20.11 -4.71
C MET A 80 6.43 -19.66 -5.76
N ARG A 81 5.76 -20.58 -6.45
CA ARG A 81 4.64 -20.25 -7.37
C ARG A 81 3.48 -19.60 -6.63
N GLN A 82 3.09 -20.12 -5.47
CA GLN A 82 2.01 -19.53 -4.66
C GLN A 82 2.36 -18.11 -4.23
N LYS A 83 3.57 -17.89 -3.68
CA LYS A 83 4.03 -16.55 -3.29
C LYS A 83 4.07 -15.56 -4.45
N CYS A 84 4.48 -16.02 -5.64
CA CYS A 84 4.49 -15.20 -6.84
C CYS A 84 3.07 -14.83 -7.29
N LYS A 85 2.14 -15.78 -7.24
CA LYS A 85 0.72 -15.55 -7.55
C LYS A 85 0.08 -14.56 -6.58
N ASP A 86 0.26 -14.75 -5.28
CA ASP A 86 -0.27 -13.84 -4.25
C ASP A 86 0.30 -12.42 -4.39
N LYS A 87 1.59 -12.29 -4.75
CA LYS A 87 2.22 -10.99 -5.01
C LYS A 87 1.65 -10.32 -6.26
N CYS A 88 1.45 -11.08 -7.34
CA CYS A 88 0.86 -10.58 -8.57
C CYS A 88 -0.60 -10.14 -8.38
N ASP A 89 -1.40 -10.92 -7.64
CA ASP A 89 -2.79 -10.60 -7.32
C ASP A 89 -2.88 -9.33 -6.44
N LYS A 90 -1.94 -9.16 -5.50
CA LYS A 90 -1.86 -7.95 -4.68
C LYS A 90 -1.46 -6.71 -5.50
N GLU A 91 -0.50 -6.84 -6.41
CA GLU A 91 -0.07 -5.76 -7.28
C GLU A 91 -1.16 -5.38 -8.31
N SER A 92 -1.87 -6.37 -8.86
CA SER A 92 -2.98 -6.13 -9.79
C SER A 92 -4.17 -5.45 -9.10
N GLN A 93 -4.55 -5.87 -7.89
CA GLN A 93 -5.58 -5.17 -7.09
C GLN A 93 -5.18 -3.71 -6.80
N LYS A 94 -3.89 -3.46 -6.52
CA LYS A 94 -3.39 -2.10 -6.30
C LYS A 94 -3.46 -1.25 -7.56
N ILE A 95 -3.17 -1.83 -8.74
CA ILE A 95 -3.29 -1.14 -10.04
C ILE A 95 -4.76 -0.82 -10.34
N ILE A 96 -5.68 -1.78 -10.15
CA ILE A 96 -7.13 -1.58 -10.36
C ILE A 96 -7.67 -0.47 -9.44
N LEU A 97 -7.27 -0.48 -8.17
CA LEU A 97 -7.72 0.54 -7.22
C LEU A 97 -7.14 1.93 -7.54
N LYS A 98 -5.91 1.98 -8.06
CA LYS A 98 -5.28 3.21 -8.55
C LYS A 98 -6.01 3.76 -9.79
N ASP A 99 -6.29 2.92 -10.78
CA ASP A 99 -7.03 3.31 -12.00
C ASP A 99 -8.44 3.83 -11.68
N LYS A 100 -9.12 3.21 -10.70
CA LYS A 100 -10.44 3.68 -10.24
C LYS A 100 -10.40 5.06 -9.59
N LEU A 101 -9.37 5.36 -8.81
CA LEU A 101 -9.19 6.68 -8.19
C LEU A 101 -8.79 7.74 -9.24
N GLU A 102 -7.92 7.39 -10.18
CA GLU A 102 -7.52 8.30 -11.27
C GLU A 102 -8.73 8.70 -12.13
N LYS A 103 -9.60 7.75 -12.51
CA LYS A 103 -10.84 8.05 -13.23
C LYS A 103 -11.80 8.95 -12.44
N GLN A 104 -11.96 8.71 -11.13
CA GLN A 104 -12.79 9.57 -10.29
C GLN A 104 -12.23 11.00 -10.18
N MET A 105 -10.90 11.16 -10.16
CA MET A 105 -10.29 12.50 -10.15
C MET A 105 -10.39 13.21 -11.51
N GLU A 106 -10.26 12.48 -12.61
CA GLU A 106 -10.43 13.04 -13.97
C GLU A 106 -11.87 13.56 -14.20
N GLU A 107 -12.88 12.81 -13.75
CA GLU A 107 -14.29 13.25 -13.78
C GLU A 107 -14.52 14.52 -12.94
N GLN A 108 -13.90 14.62 -11.76
CA GLN A 108 -14.01 15.80 -10.90
C GLN A 108 -13.29 17.02 -11.51
N LEU A 109 -12.11 16.83 -12.09
CA LEU A 109 -11.33 17.88 -12.75
C LEU A 109 -12.06 18.43 -13.98
N THR A 110 -12.57 17.57 -14.86
CA THR A 110 -13.33 18.00 -16.05
C THR A 110 -14.62 18.73 -15.68
N THR A 111 -15.29 18.34 -14.58
CA THR A 111 -16.45 19.07 -14.04
C THR A 111 -16.09 20.45 -13.46
N LEU A 112 -14.87 20.61 -12.92
CA LEU A 112 -14.36 21.90 -12.47
C LEU A 112 -13.93 22.80 -13.64
N GLU A 113 -13.32 22.22 -14.67
CA GLU A 113 -12.82 22.93 -15.85
C GLU A 113 -13.98 23.50 -16.68
N ALA A 114 -15.10 22.78 -16.80
CA ALA A 114 -16.33 23.28 -17.43
C ALA A 114 -17.00 24.47 -16.68
N LYS A 115 -16.53 24.82 -15.47
CA LYS A 115 -16.98 26.01 -14.72
C LYS A 115 -16.05 27.21 -14.85
N ILE A 116 -14.94 27.08 -15.59
CA ILE A 116 -13.97 28.14 -15.85
C ILE A 116 -14.01 28.38 -17.36
N ASP A 117 -14.81 29.36 -17.81
CA ASP A 117 -14.90 29.73 -19.22
C ASP A 117 -13.53 30.22 -19.74
N THR A 118 -13.24 29.89 -20.99
CA THR A 118 -12.02 30.29 -21.73
C THR A 118 -11.80 31.80 -21.86
N ASP A 119 -12.75 32.61 -21.41
CA ASP A 119 -12.69 34.08 -21.44
C ASP A 119 -11.93 34.69 -20.23
N ASP A 120 -11.65 33.89 -19.19
CA ASP A 120 -10.95 34.36 -17.97
C ASP A 120 -9.42 34.19 -18.00
N ILE A 121 -8.85 33.63 -19.08
CA ILE A 121 -7.40 33.43 -19.23
C ILE A 121 -6.88 34.26 -20.41
N ALA A 122 -6.29 35.41 -20.09
CA ALA A 122 -5.61 36.27 -21.05
C ALA A 122 -4.48 35.52 -21.77
N THR A 123 -4.75 35.12 -23.01
CA THR A 123 -3.82 34.40 -23.88
C THR A 123 -2.87 35.40 -24.54
N CYS A 124 -1.64 35.51 -24.01
CA CYS A 124 -0.57 36.24 -24.68
C CYS A 124 0.13 35.30 -25.68
N ILE A 125 -0.14 35.51 -26.97
CA ILE A 125 0.47 34.79 -28.09
C ILE A 125 1.82 35.46 -28.40
N CYS A 126 2.91 34.68 -28.40
CA CYS A 126 4.18 35.10 -28.99
C CYS A 126 4.59 34.16 -30.11
N GLU A 127 4.67 34.76 -31.29
CA GLU A 127 4.99 34.17 -32.58
C GLU A 127 6.50 33.87 -32.75
N LYS A 128 6.80 32.85 -33.56
CA LYS A 128 8.12 32.25 -33.82
C LYS A 128 9.15 33.26 -34.33
N SER A 129 10.12 33.71 -33.50
CA SER A 129 11.38 34.30 -33.99
C SER A 129 12.48 34.50 -32.92
N ILE A 130 12.95 33.47 -32.18
CA ILE A 130 14.06 33.69 -31.22
C ILE A 130 15.01 32.48 -31.04
N ALA A 131 15.39 31.76 -32.09
CA ALA A 131 16.41 30.71 -31.91
C ALA A 131 17.82 31.27 -31.58
N ASP A 132 18.11 32.52 -31.98
CA ASP A 132 19.49 33.07 -31.90
C ASP A 132 19.69 34.11 -30.78
N LYS A 133 18.63 34.53 -30.08
CA LYS A 133 18.67 35.52 -28.98
C LYS A 133 18.45 34.93 -27.58
N VAL A 134 18.01 33.68 -27.48
CA VAL A 134 17.69 33.03 -26.19
C VAL A 134 18.94 32.75 -25.34
N GLU A 135 20.12 32.55 -25.94
CA GLU A 135 21.32 32.19 -25.18
C GLU A 135 21.91 33.37 -24.36
N LYS A 136 21.61 34.63 -24.74
CA LYS A 136 21.99 35.82 -23.96
C LYS A 136 20.88 36.39 -23.09
N GLY A 137 19.61 36.30 -23.52
CA GLY A 137 18.48 36.80 -22.74
C GLY A 137 18.11 35.92 -21.53
N CYS A 138 18.28 34.60 -21.63
CA CYS A 138 17.93 33.67 -20.56
C CYS A 138 18.82 33.82 -19.31
N LEU A 139 20.04 34.33 -19.46
CA LEU A 139 20.94 34.64 -18.34
C LEU A 139 20.56 35.94 -17.59
N GLN A 140 19.88 36.89 -18.26
CA GLN A 140 19.49 38.17 -17.66
C GLN A 140 18.10 38.16 -17.00
N CYS A 141 17.16 37.32 -17.48
CA CYS A 141 15.84 37.19 -16.85
C CYS A 141 15.87 36.48 -15.47
N THR A 142 16.91 35.69 -15.19
CA THR A 142 17.13 35.10 -13.85
C THR A 142 17.64 36.10 -12.81
N GLN A 143 18.05 37.31 -13.21
CA GLN A 143 18.72 38.24 -12.30
C GLN A 143 17.85 39.41 -11.82
N ASN A 144 16.75 39.72 -12.49
CA ASN A 144 15.92 40.92 -12.20
C ASN A 144 14.50 40.63 -11.69
N LEU A 145 14.15 39.37 -11.42
CA LEU A 145 12.97 39.01 -10.64
C LEU A 145 13.43 38.28 -9.37
N GLY A 146 13.72 39.08 -8.33
CA GLY A 146 13.73 38.63 -6.93
C GLY A 146 14.43 37.32 -6.60
N GLY A 147 15.75 37.33 -6.54
CA GLY A 147 16.54 36.59 -5.53
C GLY A 147 16.12 35.17 -5.15
N ILE A 148 16.11 34.22 -6.09
CA ILE A 148 16.45 32.82 -5.79
C ILE A 148 17.42 32.33 -6.86
N VAL A 149 18.70 32.46 -6.58
CA VAL A 149 19.74 31.73 -7.30
C VAL A 149 19.70 30.28 -6.82
N ALA A 150 18.96 29.43 -7.52
CA ALA A 150 19.20 27.99 -7.54
C ALA A 150 18.59 27.37 -8.82
N PRO A 151 19.32 26.50 -9.53
CA PRO A 151 18.82 25.84 -10.73
C PRO A 151 17.66 24.91 -10.36
N SER A 152 16.44 25.29 -10.81
CA SER A 152 15.28 24.44 -11.12
C SER A 152 15.12 23.12 -10.33
N SER A 153 15.28 23.16 -9.02
CA SER A 153 14.91 22.07 -8.09
C SER A 153 13.67 22.45 -7.29
N GLY A 154 13.43 23.74 -7.03
CA GLY A 154 12.27 24.23 -6.26
C GLY A 154 10.91 24.13 -6.96
N VAL A 155 10.85 24.21 -8.29
CA VAL A 155 9.57 24.23 -9.02
C VAL A 155 8.96 22.82 -9.18
N LEU A 156 9.79 21.78 -9.26
CA LEU A 156 9.31 20.38 -9.23
C LEU A 156 9.00 19.90 -7.80
N LEU A 157 9.67 20.47 -6.79
CA LEU A 157 9.34 20.26 -5.38
C LEU A 157 7.93 20.79 -5.05
N GLY A 158 7.58 22.00 -5.47
CA GLY A 158 6.32 22.65 -5.08
C GLY A 158 5.03 21.99 -5.61
N ILE A 159 5.05 21.40 -6.81
CA ILE A 159 3.81 20.94 -7.48
C ILE A 159 3.44 19.52 -7.03
N ALA A 160 4.41 18.62 -6.88
CA ALA A 160 4.15 17.25 -6.41
C ALA A 160 3.94 17.20 -4.87
N GLU A 161 4.72 17.97 -4.10
CA GLU A 161 4.53 18.04 -2.65
C GLU A 161 3.23 18.76 -2.29
N GLY A 162 2.88 19.85 -2.99
CA GLY A 162 1.66 20.62 -2.73
C GLY A 162 0.38 19.79 -2.87
N ALA A 163 0.28 18.98 -3.92
CA ALA A 163 -0.87 18.07 -4.11
C ALA A 163 -0.90 16.93 -3.08
N LEU A 164 0.28 16.41 -2.68
CA LEU A 164 0.39 15.33 -1.69
C LEU A 164 0.02 15.81 -0.28
N TYR A 165 0.45 17.01 0.11
CA TYR A 165 0.11 17.62 1.41
C TYR A 165 -1.38 17.98 1.52
N ALA A 166 -2.04 18.34 0.42
CA ALA A 166 -3.49 18.58 0.40
C ALA A 166 -4.31 17.30 0.60
N TRP A 167 -3.82 16.14 0.14
CA TRP A 167 -4.58 14.88 0.22
C TRP A 167 -4.51 14.19 1.59
N LYS A 168 -3.40 14.34 2.33
CA LYS A 168 -3.22 13.75 3.67
C LYS A 168 -4.35 14.08 4.66
N PRO A 169 -4.78 15.34 4.86
CA PRO A 169 -5.87 15.66 5.79
C PRO A 169 -7.21 15.08 5.35
N ALA A 170 -7.50 15.04 4.04
CA ALA A 170 -8.71 14.42 3.51
C ALA A 170 -8.73 12.91 3.76
N ALA A 171 -7.60 12.23 3.51
CA ALA A 171 -7.45 10.80 3.77
C ALA A 171 -7.57 10.46 5.27
N ILE A 172 -6.99 11.27 6.16
CA ILE A 172 -7.14 11.11 7.61
C ILE A 172 -8.60 11.31 8.03
N THR A 173 -9.28 12.32 7.48
CA THR A 173 -10.69 12.58 7.79
C THR A 173 -11.58 11.39 7.36
N ALA A 174 -11.36 10.85 6.17
CA ALA A 174 -12.04 9.65 5.68
C ALA A 174 -11.75 8.43 6.56
N ALA A 175 -10.49 8.24 6.99
CA ALA A 175 -10.10 7.15 7.87
C ALA A 175 -10.78 7.23 9.26
N LYS A 176 -10.87 8.43 9.85
CA LYS A 176 -11.59 8.66 11.10
C LYS A 176 -13.08 8.38 10.97
N ALA A 177 -13.71 8.81 9.87
CA ALA A 177 -15.12 8.55 9.60
C ALA A 177 -15.40 7.04 9.44
N ALA A 178 -14.52 6.33 8.73
CA ALA A 178 -14.61 4.87 8.58
C ALA A 178 -14.43 4.15 9.93
N ALA A 179 -13.42 4.54 10.72
CA ALA A 179 -13.18 3.98 12.05
C ALA A 179 -14.38 4.19 12.99
N LEU A 180 -14.98 5.38 12.98
CA LEU A 180 -16.14 5.71 13.81
C LEU A 180 -17.37 4.90 13.40
N THR A 181 -17.58 4.68 12.10
CA THR A 181 -18.69 3.85 11.59
C THR A 181 -18.53 2.41 12.03
N GLU A 182 -17.33 1.83 11.84
CA GLU A 182 -17.00 0.46 12.25
C GLU A 182 -17.12 0.28 13.77
N ALA A 183 -16.65 1.25 14.57
CA ALA A 183 -16.80 1.24 16.03
C ALA A 183 -18.28 1.27 16.46
N LYS A 184 -19.12 2.09 15.82
CA LYS A 184 -20.56 2.15 16.10
C LYS A 184 -21.26 0.84 15.77
N ASP A 185 -20.90 0.19 14.67
CA ASP A 185 -21.54 -1.08 14.27
C ASP A 185 -21.15 -2.21 15.23
N LEU A 186 -19.88 -2.29 15.65
CA LEU A 186 -19.43 -3.23 16.68
C LEU A 186 -20.13 -2.99 18.03
N ALA A 187 -20.20 -1.73 18.46
CA ALA A 187 -20.89 -1.36 19.70
C ALA A 187 -22.39 -1.67 19.65
N THR A 188 -23.05 -1.42 18.51
CA THR A 188 -24.45 -1.77 18.30
C THR A 188 -24.66 -3.29 18.44
N LYS A 189 -23.76 -4.09 17.86
CA LYS A 189 -23.81 -5.54 17.97
C LYS A 189 -23.67 -5.99 19.44
N ALA A 190 -22.68 -5.45 20.16
CA ALA A 190 -22.50 -5.74 21.58
C ALA A 190 -23.72 -5.36 22.42
N GLY A 191 -24.34 -4.21 22.13
CA GLY A 191 -25.58 -3.78 22.77
C GLY A 191 -26.75 -4.75 22.54
N ILE A 192 -26.96 -5.18 21.29
CA ILE A 192 -27.99 -6.17 20.95
C ILE A 192 -27.71 -7.50 21.67
N ASP A 193 -26.48 -8.01 21.61
CA ASP A 193 -26.10 -9.28 22.23
C ASP A 193 -26.30 -9.27 23.76
N ALA A 194 -26.06 -8.13 24.41
CA ALA A 194 -26.31 -7.95 25.84
C ALA A 194 -27.80 -8.01 26.18
N VAL A 195 -28.68 -7.36 25.40
CA VAL A 195 -30.13 -7.47 25.59
C VAL A 195 -30.60 -8.92 25.38
N VAL A 196 -30.12 -9.59 24.33
CA VAL A 196 -30.42 -11.00 24.04
C VAL A 196 -30.00 -11.91 25.20
N THR A 197 -28.83 -11.64 25.80
CA THR A 197 -28.34 -12.37 26.98
C THR A 197 -29.28 -12.23 28.17
N VAL A 198 -29.79 -11.03 28.44
CA VAL A 198 -30.76 -10.79 29.52
C VAL A 198 -32.06 -11.53 29.26
N ILE A 199 -32.56 -11.52 28.01
CA ILE A 199 -33.78 -12.24 27.63
C ILE A 199 -33.59 -13.75 27.81
N ASN A 200 -32.45 -14.31 27.40
CA ASN A 200 -32.14 -15.74 27.54
C ASN A 200 -32.11 -16.22 29.00
N ARG A 201 -31.76 -15.34 29.96
CA ARG A 201 -31.81 -15.67 31.40
C ARG A 201 -33.24 -15.97 31.88
N MET A 202 -34.26 -15.53 31.15
CA MET A 202 -35.67 -15.78 31.46
C MET A 202 -36.18 -17.14 30.95
N SER A 203 -35.28 -18.02 30.47
CA SER A 203 -35.61 -19.37 29.96
C SER A 203 -36.19 -20.33 30.99
N HIS A 204 -36.03 -20.05 32.28
CA HIS A 204 -36.71 -20.79 33.34
C HIS A 204 -38.16 -20.34 33.57
N THR A 205 -38.53 -19.15 33.09
CA THR A 205 -39.84 -18.52 33.30
C THR A 205 -40.72 -18.57 32.06
N TYR A 206 -40.13 -18.49 30.87
CA TYR A 206 -40.85 -18.44 29.59
C TYR A 206 -40.51 -19.61 28.69
N SER A 207 -41.43 -19.97 27.79
CA SER A 207 -41.16 -21.04 26.83
C SER A 207 -40.07 -20.65 25.84
N GLN A 208 -39.33 -21.64 25.34
CA GLN A 208 -38.29 -21.44 24.32
C GLN A 208 -38.82 -20.71 23.07
N GLN A 209 -40.07 -20.99 22.69
CA GLN A 209 -40.71 -20.35 21.54
C GLN A 209 -40.99 -18.86 21.79
N GLU A 210 -41.42 -18.48 23.00
CA GLU A 210 -41.65 -17.09 23.38
C GLU A 210 -40.33 -16.32 23.46
N ILE A 211 -39.27 -16.94 23.99
CA ILE A 211 -37.93 -16.33 24.03
C ILE A 211 -37.37 -16.13 22.64
N ALA A 212 -37.44 -17.14 21.77
CA ALA A 212 -36.98 -17.01 20.38
C ALA A 212 -37.73 -15.88 19.66
N ARG A 213 -39.05 -15.79 19.84
CA ARG A 213 -39.84 -14.69 19.31
C ARG A 213 -39.46 -13.34 19.92
N PHE A 214 -39.20 -13.27 21.23
CA PHE A 214 -38.80 -12.02 21.87
C PHE A 214 -37.43 -11.57 21.38
N ILE A 215 -36.45 -12.46 21.28
CA ILE A 215 -35.13 -12.17 20.71
C ILE A 215 -35.25 -11.63 19.28
N SER A 216 -36.16 -12.18 18.46
CA SER A 216 -36.33 -11.75 17.07
C SER A 216 -36.77 -10.29 16.89
N ILE A 217 -37.33 -9.64 17.93
CA ILE A 217 -37.72 -8.22 17.86
C ILE A 217 -36.59 -7.27 18.31
N VAL A 218 -35.53 -7.80 18.93
CA VAL A 218 -34.38 -7.01 19.37
C VAL A 218 -33.49 -6.73 18.17
N ASN A 219 -33.37 -5.45 17.81
CA ASN A 219 -32.58 -5.00 16.68
C ASN A 219 -32.01 -3.60 16.95
N LYS A 220 -31.30 -3.03 15.97
CA LYS A 220 -30.66 -1.70 16.05
C LYS A 220 -31.59 -0.56 16.48
N SER A 221 -32.90 -0.70 16.31
CA SER A 221 -33.89 0.35 16.65
C SER A 221 -34.57 0.17 18.01
N THR A 222 -34.42 -1.00 18.64
CA THR A 222 -35.13 -1.38 19.87
C THR A 222 -34.22 -1.74 21.05
N TYR A 223 -32.96 -2.10 20.83
CA TYR A 223 -32.04 -2.53 21.88
C TYR A 223 -31.70 -1.44 22.92
N ASP A 224 -31.78 -0.17 22.53
CA ASP A 224 -31.41 1.01 23.32
C ASP A 224 -32.62 1.84 23.79
N ASN A 225 -33.84 1.44 23.43
CA ASN A 225 -35.03 2.24 23.67
C ASN A 225 -36.17 1.39 24.25
N ALA A 226 -36.43 1.59 25.54
CA ALA A 226 -37.45 0.86 26.28
C ALA A 226 -38.86 1.06 25.72
N ALA A 227 -39.22 2.30 25.35
CA ALA A 227 -40.54 2.61 24.79
C ALA A 227 -40.78 1.90 23.45
N ARG A 228 -39.76 1.89 22.56
CA ARG A 228 -39.83 1.20 21.27
C ARG A 228 -39.87 -0.31 21.42
N LEU A 229 -39.07 -0.86 22.32
CA LEU A 229 -39.07 -2.29 22.61
C LEU A 229 -40.44 -2.73 23.14
N PHE A 230 -40.97 -1.99 24.11
CA PHE A 230 -42.31 -2.21 24.66
C PHE A 230 -43.42 -2.15 23.60
N ALA A 231 -43.43 -1.09 22.78
CA ALA A 231 -44.43 -0.93 21.72
C ALA A 231 -44.36 -2.09 20.70
N THR A 232 -43.15 -2.55 20.39
CA THR A 232 -42.92 -3.68 19.48
C THR A 232 -43.42 -4.99 20.10
N VAL A 233 -43.16 -5.23 21.39
CA VAL A 233 -43.70 -6.39 22.11
C VAL A 233 -45.23 -6.38 22.08
N LYS A 234 -45.87 -5.28 22.46
CA LYS A 234 -47.34 -5.16 22.43
C LYS A 234 -47.91 -5.41 21.03
N LYS A 235 -47.26 -4.90 19.99
CA LYS A 235 -47.68 -5.10 18.60
C LYS A 235 -47.58 -6.56 18.15
N VAL A 236 -46.46 -7.23 18.47
CA VAL A 236 -46.17 -8.60 18.01
C VAL A 236 -46.94 -9.64 18.81
N PHE A 237 -47.01 -9.49 20.13
CA PHE A 237 -47.59 -10.49 21.04
C PHE A 237 -49.03 -10.18 21.46
N GLY A 238 -49.47 -8.93 21.36
CA GLY A 238 -50.77 -8.48 21.89
C GLY A 238 -51.97 -9.24 21.36
N LYS A 239 -51.99 -9.64 20.08
CA LYS A 239 -53.10 -10.41 19.49
C LYS A 239 -53.20 -11.85 20.03
N GLY A 240 -52.07 -12.43 20.43
CA GLY A 240 -52.01 -13.79 21.00
C GLY A 240 -52.22 -13.84 22.51
N CYS A 241 -52.18 -12.67 23.17
CA CYS A 241 -52.36 -12.53 24.61
C CYS A 241 -53.73 -11.90 24.92
N THR A 242 -54.81 -12.66 24.74
CA THR A 242 -56.17 -12.22 25.08
C THR A 242 -56.53 -12.62 26.53
N PRO A 243 -56.95 -11.68 27.39
CA PRO A 243 -57.37 -12.00 28.77
C PRO A 243 -58.70 -12.76 28.86
N ASP A 244 -59.52 -12.72 27.82
CA ASP A 244 -60.93 -13.08 27.90
C ASP A 244 -61.19 -14.47 27.32
N GLY A 245 -61.27 -15.47 28.21
CA GLY A 245 -61.77 -16.80 27.85
C GLY A 245 -61.32 -17.96 28.72
N GLY A 246 -61.22 -17.80 30.05
CA GLY A 246 -61.09 -18.93 31.00
C GLY A 246 -59.86 -19.85 30.88
N GLY A 247 -58.98 -19.65 29.89
CA GLY A 247 -57.74 -20.39 29.69
C GLY A 247 -56.56 -19.76 30.44
N LYS A 248 -55.63 -20.59 30.91
CA LYS A 248 -54.38 -20.12 31.55
C LYS A 248 -53.56 -19.31 30.54
N THR A 249 -53.52 -17.99 30.69
CA THR A 249 -52.61 -17.12 29.92
C THR A 249 -51.16 -17.47 30.27
N SER A 250 -50.25 -17.51 29.29
CA SER A 250 -48.84 -17.79 29.56
C SER A 250 -48.23 -16.72 30.48
N ASP A 251 -47.24 -17.11 31.28
CA ASP A 251 -46.55 -16.16 32.16
C ASP A 251 -45.90 -15.03 31.36
N PHE A 252 -45.44 -15.31 30.14
CA PHE A 252 -44.97 -14.26 29.22
C PHE A 252 -46.06 -13.24 28.90
N CYS A 253 -47.24 -13.68 28.45
CA CYS A 253 -48.35 -12.77 28.16
C CYS A 253 -48.77 -11.97 29.38
N ARG A 254 -48.82 -12.61 30.56
CA ARG A 254 -49.15 -11.94 31.82
C ARG A 254 -48.14 -10.84 32.12
N TYR A 255 -46.85 -11.16 32.20
CA TYR A 255 -45.83 -10.21 32.66
C TYR A 255 -45.36 -9.22 31.59
N MET A 256 -45.21 -9.64 30.32
CA MET A 256 -44.60 -8.84 29.24
C MET A 256 -45.61 -8.10 28.34
N VAL A 257 -46.90 -8.39 28.46
CA VAL A 257 -47.93 -7.75 27.60
C VAL A 257 -49.01 -7.08 28.42
N CYS A 258 -49.56 -7.77 29.43
CA CYS A 258 -50.67 -7.26 30.23
C CYS A 258 -50.23 -6.32 31.37
N PHE A 259 -49.19 -6.69 32.12
CA PHE A 259 -48.76 -5.95 33.33
C PHE A 259 -47.49 -5.11 33.17
N SER A 260 -46.78 -5.23 32.03
CA SER A 260 -45.58 -4.44 31.77
C SER A 260 -45.90 -3.02 31.27
N ASP A 261 -45.00 -2.11 31.62
CA ASP A 261 -44.90 -0.75 31.11
C ASP A 261 -43.49 -0.50 30.54
N GLU A 262 -43.21 0.73 30.11
CA GLU A 262 -41.88 1.12 29.64
C GLU A 262 -40.77 0.86 30.69
N ASN A 263 -41.07 1.06 31.99
CA ASN A 263 -40.07 0.86 33.04
C ASN A 263 -39.63 -0.60 33.15
N THR A 264 -40.55 -1.54 32.92
CA THR A 264 -40.23 -2.98 32.85
C THR A 264 -39.19 -3.25 31.76
N PHE A 265 -39.28 -2.57 30.61
CA PHE A 265 -38.35 -2.73 29.49
C PHE A 265 -37.00 -2.03 29.69
N LYS A 266 -36.88 -1.08 30.63
CA LYS A 266 -35.58 -0.48 31.00
C LYS A 266 -34.61 -1.51 31.57
N PHE A 267 -35.09 -2.54 32.25
CA PHE A 267 -34.25 -3.63 32.76
C PHE A 267 -33.55 -4.40 31.64
N TYR A 268 -34.24 -4.60 30.50
CA TYR A 268 -33.69 -5.29 29.34
C TYR A 268 -32.73 -4.42 28.55
N VAL A 269 -33.10 -3.15 28.35
CA VAL A 269 -32.36 -2.19 27.52
C VAL A 269 -31.10 -1.67 28.21
N LYS A 270 -31.10 -1.51 29.54
CA LYS A 270 -29.96 -0.94 30.28
C LYS A 270 -28.65 -1.70 30.03
N PRO A 271 -28.60 -3.04 30.15
CA PRO A 271 -27.39 -3.79 29.79
C PRO A 271 -26.95 -3.61 28.33
N GLY A 272 -27.89 -3.39 27.41
CA GLY A 272 -27.59 -3.09 26.02
C GLY A 272 -26.91 -1.73 25.83
N ILE A 273 -27.42 -0.69 26.51
CA ILE A 273 -26.82 0.65 26.51
C ILE A 273 -25.43 0.61 27.16
N ASP A 274 -25.31 -0.07 28.30
CA ASP A 274 -24.05 -0.18 29.04
C ASP A 274 -22.98 -0.91 28.19
N ALA A 275 -23.36 -2.03 27.56
CA ALA A 275 -22.47 -2.78 26.66
C ALA A 275 -22.07 -1.96 25.41
N TYR A 276 -23.01 -1.23 24.81
CA TYR A 276 -22.71 -0.32 23.71
C TYR A 276 -21.67 0.72 24.11
N ASN A 277 -21.85 1.38 25.25
CA ASN A 277 -20.96 2.45 25.69
C ASN A 277 -19.54 1.94 25.98
N VAL A 278 -19.42 0.78 26.61
CA VAL A 278 -18.12 0.13 26.87
C VAL A 278 -17.42 -0.24 25.58
N GLU A 279 -18.11 -0.94 24.68
CA GLU A 279 -17.53 -1.40 23.41
C GLU A 279 -17.19 -0.21 22.50
N PHE A 280 -18.05 0.80 22.44
CA PHE A 280 -17.81 2.00 21.65
C PHE A 280 -16.57 2.75 22.14
N ALA A 281 -16.39 2.89 23.46
CA ALA A 281 -15.22 3.52 24.04
C ALA A 281 -13.93 2.75 23.69
N LEU A 282 -13.95 1.41 23.81
CA LEU A 282 -12.81 0.56 23.47
C LEU A 282 -12.44 0.62 21.98
N GLN A 283 -13.43 0.47 21.10
CA GLN A 283 -13.20 0.36 19.66
C GLN A 283 -12.90 1.68 18.99
N LYS A 284 -13.48 2.79 19.47
CA LYS A 284 -13.30 4.12 18.86
C LYS A 284 -11.83 4.51 18.78
N GLU A 285 -11.10 4.41 19.89
CA GLU A 285 -9.69 4.81 19.93
C GLU A 285 -8.80 3.82 19.19
N ALA A 286 -9.04 2.52 19.36
CA ALA A 286 -8.26 1.47 18.71
C ALA A 286 -8.37 1.51 17.18
N LEU A 287 -9.58 1.63 16.65
CA LEU A 287 -9.82 1.71 15.21
C LEU A 287 -9.34 3.04 14.62
N GLU A 288 -9.54 4.16 15.33
CA GLU A 288 -9.02 5.46 14.88
C GLU A 288 -7.48 5.41 14.74
N ALA A 289 -6.78 4.94 15.78
CA ALA A 289 -5.33 4.79 15.75
C ALA A 289 -4.86 3.87 14.62
N THR A 290 -5.54 2.74 14.43
CA THR A 290 -5.18 1.75 13.40
C THR A 290 -5.36 2.32 11.98
N LYS A 291 -6.52 2.91 11.68
CA LYS A 291 -6.83 3.41 10.33
C LYS A 291 -6.01 4.67 10.01
N VAL A 292 -5.84 5.58 10.96
CA VAL A 292 -4.97 6.76 10.78
C VAL A 292 -3.51 6.35 10.66
N GLY A 293 -3.06 5.37 11.46
CA GLY A 293 -1.71 4.80 11.36
C GLY A 293 -1.44 4.18 9.98
N ALA A 294 -2.42 3.50 9.39
CA ALA A 294 -2.31 2.95 8.04
C ALA A 294 -2.17 4.05 6.98
N VAL A 295 -2.94 5.13 7.07
CA VAL A 295 -2.83 6.30 6.18
C VAL A 295 -1.46 6.95 6.30
N ASN A 296 -1.00 7.22 7.53
CA ASN A 296 0.32 7.81 7.76
C ASN A 296 1.44 6.93 7.21
N THR A 297 1.40 5.62 7.49
CA THR A 297 2.39 4.66 6.95
C THR A 297 2.41 4.65 5.43
N GLY A 298 1.25 4.65 4.78
CA GLY A 298 1.16 4.71 3.32
C GLY A 298 1.72 6.02 2.74
N PHE A 299 1.50 7.13 3.44
CA PHE A 299 2.03 8.43 3.06
C PHE A 299 3.56 8.50 3.17
N GLU A 300 4.13 8.03 4.28
CA GLU A 300 5.60 7.99 4.47
C GLU A 300 6.30 7.13 3.40
N ILE A 301 5.71 5.98 3.04
CA ILE A 301 6.23 5.13 1.95
C ILE A 301 6.22 5.89 0.61
N SER A 302 5.16 6.65 0.36
CA SER A 302 5.01 7.42 -0.89
C SER A 302 6.05 8.54 -0.98
N ILE A 303 6.27 9.28 0.11
CA ILE A 303 7.34 10.29 0.19
C ILE A 303 8.71 9.66 -0.01
N SER A 304 8.99 8.54 0.66
CA SER A 304 10.27 7.84 0.52
C SER A 304 10.55 7.45 -0.93
N SER A 305 9.53 6.94 -1.65
CA SER A 305 9.65 6.60 -3.06
C SER A 305 9.89 7.83 -3.95
N ILE A 306 9.22 8.95 -3.68
CA ILE A 306 9.40 10.22 -4.42
C ILE A 306 10.82 10.74 -4.19
N ASN A 307 11.29 10.76 -2.94
CA ASN A 307 12.63 11.21 -2.59
C ASN A 307 13.73 10.36 -3.24
N ALA A 308 13.56 9.04 -3.28
CA ALA A 308 14.49 8.14 -3.97
C ALA A 308 14.59 8.46 -5.47
N ALA A 309 13.45 8.71 -6.13
CA ALA A 309 13.41 9.11 -7.53
C ALA A 309 14.09 10.48 -7.77
N ILE A 310 13.88 11.45 -6.89
CA ILE A 310 14.54 12.76 -6.94
C ILE A 310 16.06 12.61 -6.83
N ILE A 311 16.55 11.82 -5.86
CA ILE A 311 17.98 11.57 -5.69
C ILE A 311 18.57 10.94 -6.97
N ALA A 312 17.88 9.99 -7.60
CA ALA A 312 18.33 9.39 -8.85
C ALA A 312 18.45 10.43 -9.98
N ILE A 313 17.46 11.31 -10.13
CA ILE A 313 17.48 12.39 -11.14
C ILE A 313 18.67 13.34 -10.89
N VAL A 314 18.90 13.75 -9.64
CA VAL A 314 20.02 14.63 -9.27
C VAL A 314 21.37 13.99 -9.61
N VAL A 315 21.54 12.69 -9.33
CA VAL A 315 22.77 11.95 -9.68
C VAL A 315 22.99 11.91 -11.19
N ILE A 316 21.95 11.69 -11.99
CA ILE A 316 22.04 11.70 -13.46
C ILE A 316 22.47 13.09 -13.97
N ILE A 317 21.88 14.16 -13.45
CA ILE A 317 22.24 15.54 -13.81
C ILE A 317 23.70 15.84 -13.46
N LEU A 318 24.17 15.43 -12.28
CA LEU A 318 25.56 15.61 -11.87
C LEU A 318 26.54 14.88 -12.79
N ILE A 319 26.23 13.64 -13.18
CA ILE A 319 27.05 12.87 -14.14
C ILE A 319 27.10 13.59 -15.50
N MET A 320 25.95 14.08 -15.98
CA MET A 320 25.86 14.85 -17.22
C MET A 320 26.72 16.12 -17.18
N ILE A 321 26.71 16.86 -16.07
CA ILE A 321 27.54 18.05 -15.88
C ILE A 321 29.03 17.67 -15.88
N ILE A 322 29.43 16.60 -15.20
CA ILE A 322 30.83 16.15 -15.17
C ILE A 322 31.30 15.77 -16.57
N ILE A 323 30.51 14.97 -17.31
CA ILE A 323 30.83 14.60 -18.70
C ILE A 323 30.93 15.85 -19.58
N TYR A 324 29.96 16.77 -19.47
CA TYR A 324 29.98 18.04 -20.19
C TYR A 324 31.26 18.85 -19.91
N LEU A 325 31.66 18.98 -18.64
CA LEU A 325 32.88 19.69 -18.25
C LEU A 325 34.14 19.02 -18.81
N ILE A 326 34.23 17.69 -18.79
CA ILE A 326 35.33 16.93 -19.38
C ILE A 326 35.39 17.16 -20.90
N LEU A 327 34.25 17.05 -21.59
CA LEU A 327 34.16 17.29 -23.03
C LEU A 327 34.53 18.73 -23.40
N ARG A 328 34.05 19.71 -22.63
CA ARG A 328 34.38 21.13 -22.80
C ARG A 328 35.86 21.40 -22.59
N TYR A 329 36.45 20.79 -21.56
CA TYR A 329 37.89 20.89 -21.29
C TYR A 329 38.71 20.29 -22.44
N ARG A 330 38.34 19.11 -22.94
CA ARG A 330 38.99 18.47 -24.10
C ARG A 330 38.88 19.32 -25.36
N ARG A 331 37.71 19.91 -25.65
CA ARG A 331 37.51 20.83 -26.79
C ARG A 331 38.42 22.06 -26.68
N LYS A 332 38.48 22.72 -25.52
CA LYS A 332 39.37 23.87 -25.30
C LYS A 332 40.85 23.49 -25.49
N LYS A 333 41.29 22.34 -24.96
CA LYS A 333 42.67 21.87 -25.14
C LYS A 333 43.00 21.58 -26.60
N LYS A 334 42.07 20.98 -27.35
CA LYS A 334 42.23 20.73 -28.80
C LYS A 334 42.36 22.04 -29.58
N MET A 335 41.56 23.05 -29.27
CA MET A 335 41.64 24.37 -29.93
C MET A 335 42.96 25.09 -29.62
N LYS A 336 43.43 25.07 -28.38
CA LYS A 336 44.74 25.65 -28.01
C LYS A 336 45.89 25.00 -28.79
N LYS A 337 45.89 23.67 -28.92
CA LYS A 337 46.89 22.95 -29.72
C LYS A 337 46.85 23.36 -31.20
N LYS A 338 45.66 23.44 -31.81
CA LYS A 338 45.51 23.88 -33.20
C LYS A 338 46.08 25.28 -33.43
N LEU A 339 45.85 26.21 -32.51
CA LEU A 339 46.33 27.59 -32.60
C LEU A 339 47.86 27.68 -32.53
N GLN A 340 48.52 26.78 -31.77
CA GLN A 340 49.98 26.67 -31.76
C GLN A 340 50.54 26.13 -33.07
N TYR A 341 49.90 25.13 -33.68
CA TYR A 341 50.34 24.59 -34.97
C TYR A 341 50.20 25.59 -36.13
N ILE A 342 49.13 26.40 -36.13
CA ILE A 342 48.95 27.45 -37.17
C ILE A 342 50.08 28.48 -37.09
N LYS A 343 50.45 28.92 -35.88
CA LYS A 343 51.55 29.88 -35.69
C LYS A 343 52.90 29.36 -36.19
N LEU A 344 53.18 28.07 -36.03
CA LEU A 344 54.42 27.45 -36.49
C LEU A 344 54.50 27.27 -38.02
N LEU A 345 53.39 27.44 -38.74
CA LEU A 345 53.34 27.32 -40.20
C LEU A 345 53.38 28.69 -40.92
N GLU A 346 53.20 29.79 -40.18
CA GLU A 346 53.30 31.16 -40.70
C GLU A 346 54.70 31.77 -40.52
N GLU A 347 55.54 31.18 -39.67
CA GLU A 347 57.00 31.39 -39.64
C GLU A 347 57.69 30.47 -40.65
#